data_AF-A0A351T3B3-F1
#
_entry.id   AF-A0A351T3B3-F1
#
_cell.length_a   1.000
_cell.length_b   1.000
_cell.length_c   1.000
_cell.angle_alpha   90.00
_cell.angle_beta   90.00
_cell.angle_gamma   90.00
#
_symmetry.space_group_name_H-M   'P 1'
#
loop_
_entity.id
_entity.type
_entity.pdbx_description
1 polymer ?
#
loop_
_entity_poly.entity_id
_entity_poly.type
_entity_poly.pdbx_seq_one_letter_code
_entity_poly.pdbx_strand_id
1 'polypeptide(L)'
;MSEISPLVAVDRAIGEFRRAQTVMITDPALPGACWLALPAELAQDDTLATLGRLGADVPQLVLTHNRARTLKIRLYTPEIVLLP
;
A
#
# COMPACT_ATOMS: atom_id res chain seq x y z
N MET A 1 26.21 -1.94 4.55
CA MET A 1 25.17 -1.20 3.79
C MET A 1 25.03 0.15 4.47
N SER A 2 25.13 1.26 3.73
CA SER A 2 24.90 2.58 4.33
C SER A 2 23.44 2.64 4.79
N GLU A 3 23.22 2.85 6.09
CA GLU A 3 21.88 3.10 6.62
C GLU A 3 21.38 4.42 6.03
N ILE A 4 20.35 4.36 5.20
CA ILE A 4 19.63 5.54 4.74
C ILE A 4 18.74 5.96 5.91
N SER A 5 18.78 7.23 6.28
CA SER A 5 17.89 7.78 7.30
C SER A 5 16.43 7.44 7.00
N PRO A 6 15.62 6.99 7.98
CA PRO A 6 14.21 6.68 7.76
C PRO A 6 13.43 7.84 7.13
N LEU A 7 13.75 9.09 7.48
CA LEU A 7 13.12 10.27 6.89
C LEU A 7 13.42 10.41 5.39
N VAL A 8 14.63 10.07 4.96
CA VAL A 8 15.01 10.10 3.54
C VAL A 8 14.31 8.99 2.76
N ALA A 9 14.19 7.79 3.37
CA ALA A 9 13.44 6.68 2.75
C ALA A 9 11.96 7.03 2.58
N VAL A 10 11.34 7.65 3.59
CA VAL A 10 9.95 8.11 3.53
C VAL A 10 9.76 9.22 2.50
N ASP A 11 10.64 10.22 2.46
CA ASP A 11 10.56 11.31 1.47
C ASP A 11 10.62 10.77 0.04
N ARG A 12 11.54 9.83 -0.22
CA ARG A 12 11.59 9.11 -1.50
C ARG A 12 10.27 8.38 -1.80
N ALA A 13 9.75 7.61 -0.84
CA ALA A 13 8.51 6.86 -1.02
C ALA A 13 7.31 7.78 -1.35
N ILE A 14 7.23 8.96 -0.71
CA ILE A 14 6.20 9.97 -1.03
C ILE A 14 6.34 10.45 -2.49
N GLY A 15 7.57 10.71 -2.94
CA GLY A 15 7.84 11.10 -4.32
C GLY A 15 7.42 10.04 -5.34
N GLU A 16 7.69 8.77 -5.03
CA GLU A 16 7.25 7.63 -5.87
C GLU A 16 5.73 7.50 -5.90
N PHE A 17 5.06 7.60 -4.75
CA PHE A 17 3.59 7.56 -4.68
C PHE A 17 2.93 8.66 -5.52
N ARG A 18 3.45 9.88 -5.48
CA ARG A 18 2.92 10.98 -6.30
C ARG A 18 3.06 10.75 -7.81
N ARG A 19 3.93 9.83 -8.22
CA ARG A 19 4.18 9.45 -9.63
C ARG A 19 3.52 8.11 -10.01
N ALA A 20 2.53 7.65 -9.22
CA ALA A 20 1.87 6.37 -9.40
C ALA A 20 2.81 5.15 -9.36
N GLN A 21 3.98 5.29 -8.71
CA GLN A 21 4.94 4.20 -8.59
C GLN A 21 4.66 3.36 -7.33
N THR A 22 4.93 2.06 -7.42
CA THR A 22 4.81 1.13 -6.30
C THR A 22 5.93 1.35 -5.29
N VAL A 23 5.61 1.32 -4.00
CA VAL A 23 6.62 1.31 -2.92
C VAL A 23 6.56 0.00 -2.14
N MET A 24 7.70 -0.36 -1.58
CA MET A 24 7.83 -1.50 -0.69
C MET A 24 7.85 -1.00 0.76
N ILE A 25 6.98 -1.57 1.58
CA ILE A 25 6.90 -1.31 3.01
C ILE A 25 7.35 -2.58 3.73
N THR A 26 8.29 -2.44 4.65
CA THR A 26 8.82 -3.54 5.47
C THR A 26 8.72 -3.16 6.93
N ASP A 27 8.45 -4.13 7.79
CA ASP A 27 8.46 -3.94 9.23
C ASP A 27 9.66 -4.68 9.84
N PRO A 28 10.64 -3.97 10.44
CA PRO A 28 11.75 -4.60 11.14
C PRO A 28 11.33 -5.55 12.27
N ALA A 29 10.16 -5.33 12.88
CA ALA A 29 9.60 -6.20 13.91
C ALA A 29 8.99 -7.49 13.35
N LEU A 30 8.73 -7.54 12.04
CA LEU A 30 8.22 -8.71 11.33
C LEU A 30 9.17 -9.11 10.19
N PRO A 31 10.32 -9.74 10.50
CA PRO A 31 11.29 -10.14 9.48
C PRO A 31 10.66 -11.02 8.40
N GLY A 32 10.87 -10.66 7.13
CA GLY A 32 10.30 -11.35 5.98
C GLY A 32 8.91 -10.88 5.57
N ALA A 33 8.24 -10.03 6.37
CA ALA A 33 7.00 -9.39 5.96
C ALA A 33 7.30 -8.17 5.06
N CYS A 34 6.62 -8.13 3.92
CA CYS A 34 6.79 -7.11 2.91
C CYS A 34 5.44 -6.83 2.25
N TRP A 35 5.09 -5.55 2.14
CA TRP A 35 3.91 -5.11 1.42
C TRP A 35 4.32 -4.25 0.24
N LEU A 36 3.72 -4.52 -0.91
CA LEU A 36 3.78 -3.65 -2.08
C LEU A 36 2.54 -2.78 -2.06
N ALA A 37 2.72 -1.47 -2.16
CA ALA A 37 1.62 -0.52 -2.10
C ALA A 37 1.69 0.44 -3.28
N LEU A 38 0.51 0.82 -3.80
CA LEU A 38 0.33 1.83 -4.84
C LEU A 38 -0.81 2.79 -4.43
N PRO A 39 -0.77 4.05 -4.87
CA PRO A 39 -1.85 5.01 -4.61
C PRO A 39 -3.14 4.59 -5.33
N ALA A 40 -4.19 4.28 -4.57
CA ALA A 40 -5.45 3.79 -5.12
C ALA A 40 -6.11 4.75 -6.11
N GLU A 41 -5.91 6.06 -5.93
CA GLU A 41 -6.43 7.12 -6.79
C GLU A 41 -5.74 7.25 -8.15
N LEU A 42 -4.56 6.64 -8.31
CA LEU A 42 -3.83 6.57 -9.59
C LEU A 42 -3.73 5.15 -10.13
N ALA A 43 -4.46 4.19 -9.55
CA ALA A 43 -4.44 2.80 -9.99
C ALA A 43 -5.01 2.67 -11.41
N GLN A 44 -4.25 2.00 -12.27
CA GLN A 44 -4.61 1.63 -13.64
C GLN A 44 -4.48 0.11 -13.80
N ASP A 45 -5.17 -0.46 -14.80
CA ASP A 45 -5.21 -1.92 -15.01
C ASP A 45 -3.81 -2.55 -15.14
N ASP A 46 -2.88 -1.87 -15.79
CA ASP A 46 -1.49 -2.29 -15.97
C ASP A 46 -0.68 -2.25 -14.67
N THR A 47 -0.87 -1.20 -13.85
CA THR A 47 -0.24 -1.07 -12.53
C THR A 47 -0.78 -2.11 -11.55
N LEU A 48 -2.09 -2.41 -11.58
CA LEU A 48 -2.71 -3.45 -10.77
C LEU A 48 -2.24 -4.84 -11.19
N ALA A 49 -2.16 -5.10 -12.51
CA ALA A 49 -1.62 -6.34 -13.03
C ALA A 49 -0.15 -6.52 -12.65
N THR A 50 0.63 -5.45 -12.66
CA THR A 50 2.03 -5.47 -12.21
C THR A 50 2.13 -5.72 -10.71
N LEU A 51 1.32 -5.05 -9.89
CA LEU A 51 1.26 -5.29 -8.45
C LEU A 51 0.92 -6.75 -8.13
N GLY A 52 -0.09 -7.31 -8.79
CA GLY A 52 -0.48 -8.71 -8.62
C GLY A 52 0.58 -9.72 -9.07
N ARG A 53 1.37 -9.41 -10.10
CA ARG A 53 2.51 -10.26 -10.52
C ARG A 53 3.68 -10.23 -9.54
N LEU A 54 3.90 -9.08 -8.88
CA LEU A 54 4.99 -8.90 -7.93
C LEU A 54 4.62 -9.41 -6.52
N GLY A 55 3.34 -9.36 -6.17
CA GLY A 55 2.80 -9.91 -4.93
C GLY A 55 2.57 -11.42 -4.99
N ALA A 56 2.32 -12.01 -3.82
CA ALA A 56 1.91 -13.42 -3.71
C ALA A 56 0.38 -13.61 -3.83
N ASP A 57 -0.39 -12.52 -3.68
CA ASP A 57 -1.85 -12.53 -3.56
C ASP A 57 -2.52 -11.47 -4.46
N VAL A 58 -3.85 -11.54 -4.56
CA VAL A 58 -4.67 -10.52 -5.23
C VAL A 58 -4.47 -9.17 -4.53
N PRO A 59 -4.22 -8.07 -5.27
CA PRO A 59 -4.11 -6.73 -4.69
C PRO A 59 -5.30 -6.38 -3.81
N GLN A 60 -5.03 -5.89 -2.60
CA GLN A 60 -6.08 -5.43 -1.69
C GLN A 60 -6.19 -3.91 -1.65
N LEU A 61 -7.42 -3.41 -1.63
CA LEU A 61 -7.72 -2.01 -1.41
C LEU A 61 -7.79 -1.70 0.09
N VAL A 62 -6.91 -0.80 0.53
CA VAL A 62 -6.84 -0.35 1.93
C VAL A 62 -7.64 0.95 2.10
N LEU A 63 -8.66 0.92 2.95
CA LEU A 63 -9.52 2.08 3.21
C LEU A 63 -9.51 2.48 4.68
N THR A 64 -9.56 3.80 4.92
CA THR A 64 -9.93 4.31 6.23
C THR A 64 -11.40 3.98 6.54
N HIS A 65 -11.74 3.87 7.82
CA HIS A 65 -13.13 3.69 8.24
C HIS A 65 -14.07 4.77 7.71
N ASN A 66 -13.62 6.02 7.70
CA ASN A 66 -14.44 7.11 7.20
C ASN A 66 -14.78 6.89 5.71
N ARG A 67 -13.80 6.47 4.90
CA ARG A 67 -14.02 6.17 3.48
C ARG A 67 -14.93 4.96 3.29
N ALA A 68 -14.68 3.87 4.01
CA ALA A 68 -15.52 2.67 3.95
C ALA A 68 -16.98 2.97 4.34
N ARG A 69 -17.21 3.78 5.39
CA ARG A 69 -18.54 4.25 5.79
C ARG A 69 -19.23 5.08 4.71
N THR A 70 -18.51 6.02 4.09
CA THR A 70 -19.07 6.82 2.96
C THR A 70 -19.52 5.92 1.81
N LEU A 71 -18.78 4.85 1.55
CA LEU A 71 -19.09 3.85 0.52
C LEU A 71 -20.10 2.78 0.98
N LYS A 72 -20.62 2.88 2.22
CA LYS A 72 -21.55 1.92 2.84
C LYS A 72 -21.01 0.49 2.90
N ILE A 73 -19.69 0.36 2.97
CA ILE A 73 -19.00 -0.92 3.17
C ILE A 73 -19.12 -1.29 4.64
N ARG A 74 -19.46 -2.55 4.92
CA ARG A 74 -19.61 -3.03 6.29
C ARG A 74 -18.25 -3.10 6.97
N LEU A 75 -18.17 -2.55 8.17
CA LEU A 75 -16.95 -2.43 8.95
C LEU A 75 -16.82 -3.68 9.84
N TYR A 76 -15.88 -4.56 9.51
CA TYR A 76 -15.65 -5.81 10.24
C TYR A 76 -14.36 -5.80 11.05
N THR A 77 -13.45 -4.89 10.72
CA THR A 77 -12.14 -4.69 11.36
C THR A 77 -12.11 -3.34 12.06
N PRO A 78 -11.35 -3.17 13.14
CA PRO A 78 -11.12 -1.86 13.73
C PRO A 78 -10.17 -1.02 12.86
N GLU A 79 -10.45 0.28 12.74
CA GLU A 79 -9.63 1.37 12.16
C GLU A 79 -9.31 1.33 10.65
N ILE A 80 -8.94 0.19 10.08
CA ILE A 80 -8.62 0.02 8.65
C ILE A 80 -9.46 -1.11 8.05
N VAL A 81 -9.99 -0.91 6.85
CA VAL A 81 -10.74 -1.92 6.10
C VAL A 81 -9.90 -2.38 4.90
N LEU A 82 -9.73 -3.69 4.74
CA LEU A 82 -9.11 -4.32 3.58
C LEU A 82 -10.19 -4.96 2.72
N LEU A 83 -10.17 -4.68 1.43
CA LEU A 83 -11.07 -5.26 0.44
C LEU A 83 -10.24 -5.95 -0.65
N PRO A 84 -10.67 -7.11 -1.16
CA PRO A 84 -10.08 -7.73 -2.34
C PRO A 84 -10.41 -6.95 -3.63
#